data_AF-W2GBZ4-F1
#
_entry.id   AF-W2GBZ4-F1
#
_cell.length_a   1.000
_cell.length_b   1.000
_cell.length_c   1.000
_cell.angle_alpha   90.00
_cell.angle_beta   90.00
_cell.angle_gamma   90.00
#
_symmetry.space_group_name_H-M   'P 1'
#
loop_
_entity.id
_entity.type
_entity.pdbx_description
1 polymer ?
#
loop_
_entity_poly.entity_id
_entity_poly.type
_entity_poly.pdbx_seq_one_letter_code
_entity_poly.pdbx_strand_id
1 'polypeptide(L)'
;MAKNRGNICNFDCGDFVLWSRIDKRLQGNKLLVRWVGPFRITSALSHSFMVQHLLTNDEYEVHGSRLKHYSDADLNVTEELRQHIANQGIVLGVRANVDHRYDEAAGEWQLYIAWRGLDDSENSWEPFASIYSDVPALVRSYVQTYGRSVLESLLQ
;
A
#
# COMPACT_ATOMS: atom_id res chain seq x y z
N MET A 1 -41.59 11.16 -7.75
CA MET A 1 -40.38 11.32 -8.59
C MET A 1 -39.39 12.20 -7.83
N ALA A 2 -38.56 11.61 -6.96
CA ALA A 2 -37.58 12.37 -6.20
C ALA A 2 -36.31 12.55 -7.05
N LYS A 3 -36.01 13.79 -7.45
CA LYS A 3 -34.74 14.20 -8.05
C LYS A 3 -33.66 14.03 -6.99
N ASN A 4 -32.88 12.95 -7.09
CA ASN A 4 -31.71 12.73 -6.25
C ASN A 4 -30.68 13.81 -6.63
N ARG A 5 -30.62 14.92 -5.87
CA ARG A 5 -29.53 15.89 -6.00
C ARG A 5 -28.30 15.17 -5.49
N GLY A 6 -27.36 14.87 -6.39
CA GLY A 6 -26.09 14.25 -6.05
C GLY A 6 -25.47 15.01 -4.88
N ASN A 7 -25.26 14.30 -3.77
CA ASN A 7 -24.60 14.84 -2.61
C ASN A 7 -23.20 15.27 -3.07
N ILE A 8 -22.94 16.58 -3.11
CA ILE A 8 -21.59 17.09 -3.33
C ILE A 8 -20.80 16.56 -2.13
N CYS A 9 -19.92 15.60 -2.38
CA CYS A 9 -19.08 15.05 -1.33
C CYS A 9 -18.15 16.18 -0.87
N ASN A 10 -18.53 16.93 0.16
CA ASN A 10 -17.76 18.05 0.72
C ASN A 10 -16.58 17.50 1.52
N PHE A 11 -15.53 17.14 0.81
CA PHE A 11 -14.23 16.80 1.36
C PHE A 11 -13.32 18.02 1.20
N ASP A 12 -12.73 18.49 2.30
CA ASP A 12 -11.83 19.64 2.28
C ASP A 12 -10.36 19.22 2.36
N CYS A 13 -9.47 20.09 1.88
CA CYS A 13 -8.03 19.85 1.97
C CYS A 13 -7.62 19.75 3.44
N GLY A 14 -6.99 18.65 3.82
CA GLY A 14 -6.61 18.35 5.20
C GLY A 14 -7.49 17.30 5.89
N ASP A 15 -8.67 16.99 5.36
CA ASP A 15 -9.54 15.97 5.92
C ASP A 15 -8.90 14.58 5.83
N PHE A 16 -9.10 13.78 6.88
CA PHE A 16 -8.76 12.37 6.87
C PHE A 16 -9.94 11.54 6.34
N VAL A 17 -9.64 10.62 5.43
CA VAL A 17 -10.63 9.78 4.75
C VAL A 17 -10.19 8.33 4.65
N LEU A 18 -11.16 7.44 4.67
CA LEU A 18 -11.01 6.05 4.26
C LEU A 18 -11.34 5.93 2.78
N TRP A 19 -10.57 5.14 2.07
CA TRP A 19 -10.76 4.82 0.66
C TRP A 19 -11.27 3.38 0.49
N SER A 20 -12.41 3.24 -0.18
CA SER A 20 -12.96 1.95 -0.60
C SER A 20 -12.18 1.32 -1.77
N ARG A 21 -11.57 0.17 -1.52
CA ARG A 21 -10.95 -0.68 -2.53
C ARG A 21 -11.73 -1.99 -2.69
N ILE A 22 -11.76 -2.46 -3.93
CA ILE A 22 -12.31 -3.77 -4.27
C ILE A 22 -11.19 -4.78 -4.08
N ASP A 23 -11.37 -5.73 -3.17
CA ASP A 23 -10.42 -6.82 -2.98
C ASP A 23 -10.63 -7.88 -4.06
N LYS A 24 -9.70 -7.94 -5.03
CA LYS A 24 -9.73 -8.92 -6.11
C LYS A 24 -9.29 -10.32 -5.67
N ARG A 25 -8.72 -10.49 -4.46
CA ARG A 25 -8.29 -11.80 -3.92
C ARG A 25 -9.48 -12.59 -3.39
N LEU A 26 -10.61 -11.92 -3.10
CA LEU A 26 -11.84 -12.51 -2.57
C LEU A 26 -12.85 -12.87 -3.70
N GLN A 27 -12.37 -13.35 -4.84
CA GLN A 27 -13.16 -13.72 -6.04
C GLN A 27 -14.13 -14.91 -5.84
N GLY A 28 -14.47 -15.26 -4.61
CA GLY A 28 -15.54 -16.21 -4.28
C GLY A 28 -16.87 -15.48 -4.04
N ASN A 29 -17.57 -15.12 -5.11
CA ASN A 29 -19.01 -14.80 -5.14
C ASN A 29 -19.54 -13.56 -4.39
N LYS A 30 -18.71 -12.67 -3.85
CA LYS A 30 -19.20 -11.39 -3.30
C LYS A 30 -18.18 -10.27 -3.46
N LEU A 31 -18.58 -9.15 -4.07
CA LEU A 31 -17.79 -7.92 -4.09
C LEU A 31 -17.68 -7.39 -2.65
N LEU A 32 -16.62 -7.79 -1.95
CA LEU A 32 -16.30 -7.25 -0.64
C LEU A 32 -15.51 -5.96 -0.85
N VAL A 33 -16.16 -4.84 -0.53
CA VAL A 33 -15.53 -3.52 -0.50
C VAL A 33 -14.82 -3.39 0.84
N ARG A 34 -13.50 -3.25 0.83
CA ARG A 34 -12.69 -2.97 2.02
C ARG A 34 -12.42 -1.47 2.08
N TRP A 35 -12.70 -0.85 3.22
CA TRP A 35 -12.28 0.51 3.52
C TRP A 35 -10.85 0.46 4.05
N VAL A 36 -9.96 1.25 3.45
CA VAL A 36 -8.53 1.27 3.74
C VAL A 36 -8.15 2.72 4.07
N GLY A 37 -7.27 2.92 5.03
CA GLY A 37 -6.84 4.27 5.47
C GLY A 37 -6.94 4.43 6.98
N PRO A 38 -6.48 5.57 7.51
CA PRO A 38 -6.73 6.91 6.94
C PRO A 38 -5.75 7.39 5.85
N PHE A 39 -6.28 8.16 4.89
CA PHE A 39 -5.59 8.99 3.91
C PHE A 39 -5.91 10.46 4.19
N ARG A 40 -5.07 11.39 3.76
CA ARG A 40 -5.33 12.84 3.85
C ARG A 40 -5.71 13.41 2.50
N ILE A 41 -6.72 14.25 2.41
CA ILE A 41 -7.02 14.97 1.16
C ILE A 41 -6.01 16.09 0.95
N THR A 42 -5.30 16.06 -0.18
CA THR A 42 -4.33 17.10 -0.56
C THR A 42 -4.92 18.14 -1.49
N SER A 43 -5.87 17.74 -2.35
CA SER A 43 -6.55 18.67 -3.26
C SER A 43 -7.95 18.17 -3.63
N ALA A 44 -8.91 19.10 -3.70
CA ALA A 44 -10.23 18.86 -4.28
C ALA A 44 -10.22 19.25 -5.77
N LEU A 45 -10.52 18.31 -6.66
CA LEU A 45 -10.70 18.53 -8.09
C LEU A 45 -12.20 18.60 -8.43
N SER A 46 -12.54 19.02 -9.65
CA SER A 46 -13.95 19.23 -10.06
C SER A 46 -14.84 17.99 -9.93
N HIS A 47 -14.27 16.79 -10.07
CA HIS A 47 -15.00 15.51 -10.05
C HIS A 47 -14.29 14.40 -9.23
N SER A 48 -13.18 14.73 -8.58
CA SER A 48 -12.30 13.78 -7.89
C SER A 48 -11.54 14.49 -6.77
N PHE A 49 -10.87 13.72 -5.92
CA PHE A 49 -10.05 14.21 -4.83
C PHE A 49 -8.69 13.55 -4.90
N MET A 50 -7.64 14.35 -4.71
CA MET A 50 -6.31 13.82 -4.47
C MET A 50 -6.21 13.44 -3.01
N VAL A 51 -5.94 12.17 -2.75
CA VAL A 51 -5.73 11.63 -1.41
C VAL A 51 -4.31 11.13 -1.27
N GLN A 52 -3.64 11.58 -0.22
CA GLN A 52 -2.29 11.21 0.13
C GLN A 52 -2.29 10.13 1.20
N HIS A 53 -1.50 9.11 0.99
CA HIS A 53 -1.27 8.07 1.97
C HIS A 53 -0.34 8.58 3.08
N LEU A 54 -0.72 8.40 4.35
CA LEU A 54 -0.02 9.02 5.49
C LEU A 54 1.39 8.48 5.74
N LEU A 55 1.68 7.27 5.30
CA LEU A 55 3.02 6.69 5.42
C LEU A 55 3.84 7.00 4.18
N THR A 56 3.30 6.66 3.01
CA THR A 56 4.08 6.71 1.77
C THR A 56 4.15 8.06 1.11
N ASN A 57 3.32 9.01 1.55
CA ASN A 57 3.08 10.27 0.87
C ASN A 57 2.65 10.10 -0.59
N ASP A 58 2.31 8.88 -1.03
CA ASP A 58 1.81 8.61 -2.36
C ASP A 58 0.45 9.25 -2.52
N GLU A 59 0.29 9.99 -3.61
CA GLU A 59 -0.97 10.63 -3.95
C GLU A 59 -1.75 9.79 -4.95
N TYR A 60 -3.06 9.70 -4.72
CA TYR A 60 -3.99 8.97 -5.57
C TYR A 60 -5.19 9.86 -5.90
N GLU A 61 -5.59 9.87 -7.17
CA GLU A 61 -6.84 10.51 -7.59
C GLU A 61 -8.01 9.54 -7.36
N VAL A 62 -8.99 9.95 -6.54
CA VAL A 62 -10.11 9.11 -6.14
C VAL A 62 -11.42 9.88 -6.26
N HIS A 63 -12.44 9.23 -6.81
CA HIS A 63 -13.79 9.79 -6.86
C HIS A 63 -14.41 9.85 -5.46
N GLY A 64 -15.10 10.95 -5.11
CA GLY A 64 -15.66 11.16 -3.76
C GLY A 64 -16.59 10.04 -3.28
N SER A 65 -17.32 9.37 -4.17
CA SER A 65 -18.17 8.22 -3.83
C SER A 65 -17.41 7.02 -3.25
N ARG A 66 -16.09 6.97 -3.44
CA ARG A 66 -15.20 5.93 -2.92
C ARG A 66 -14.53 6.33 -1.61
N LEU A 67 -14.81 7.53 -1.10
CA LEU A 67 -14.24 8.09 0.12
C LEU A 67 -15.28 8.15 1.24
N LYS A 68 -14.82 8.05 2.48
CA LYS A 68 -15.63 8.23 3.69
C LYS A 68 -14.80 9.01 4.70
N HIS A 69 -15.37 10.00 5.38
CA HIS A 69 -14.66 10.70 6.45
C HIS A 69 -14.17 9.71 7.52
N TYR A 70 -12.92 9.89 7.89
CA TYR A 70 -12.34 9.29 9.08
C TYR A 70 -12.45 10.33 10.18
N SER A 71 -13.47 10.19 11.03
CA SER A 71 -13.75 11.15 12.11
C SER A 71 -12.85 10.89 13.31
N ASP A 72 -11.62 11.36 13.22
CA ASP A 72 -10.80 11.66 14.38
C ASP A 72 -10.20 13.06 14.16
N ALA A 73 -10.83 14.06 14.77
CA ALA A 73 -10.47 15.47 14.60
C ALA A 73 -9.10 15.78 15.22
N ASP A 74 -8.63 14.92 16.12
CA ASP A 74 -7.35 15.00 16.83
C ASP A 74 -6.45 13.82 16.47
N LEU A 75 -6.53 13.35 15.21
CA LEU A 75 -5.72 12.24 14.74
C LEU A 75 -4.24 12.58 14.80
N ASN A 76 -3.62 12.26 15.93
CA ASN A 76 -2.19 12.23 16.05
C ASN A 76 -1.73 10.97 15.31
N VAL A 77 -0.88 11.11 14.29
CA VAL A 77 -0.33 9.98 13.55
C VAL A 77 0.69 9.27 14.44
N THR A 78 0.20 8.47 15.39
CA THR A 78 1.03 7.68 16.30
C THR A 78 1.56 6.44 15.61
N GLU A 79 2.61 5.85 16.16
CA GLU A 79 3.25 4.67 15.63
C GLU A 79 2.29 3.47 15.53
N GLU A 80 1.34 3.36 16.47
CA GLU A 80 0.30 2.32 16.47
C GLU A 80 -0.67 2.49 15.29
N LEU A 81 -1.02 3.75 14.94
CA LEU A 81 -1.86 4.04 13.78
C LEU A 81 -1.10 3.71 12.49
N ARG A 82 0.20 4.03 12.43
CA ARG A 82 1.06 3.68 11.28
C ARG A 82 1.13 2.18 11.07
N GLN A 83 1.36 1.42 12.13
CA GLN A 83 1.35 -0.05 12.09
C GLN A 83 -0.02 -0.60 11.70
N HIS A 84 -1.11 -0.02 12.19
CA HIS A 84 -2.46 -0.42 11.78
C HIS A 84 -2.69 -0.18 10.28
N ILE A 85 -2.27 0.97 9.75
CA ILE A 85 -2.36 1.31 8.32
C ILE A 85 -1.49 0.36 7.48
N ALA A 86 -0.26 0.06 7.91
CA ALA A 86 0.61 -0.91 7.25
C ALA A 86 -0.03 -2.31 7.20
N ASN A 87 -0.65 -2.74 8.30
CA ASN A 87 -1.33 -4.04 8.41
C ASN A 87 -2.67 -4.11 7.64
N GLN A 88 -3.20 -2.99 7.14
CA GLN A 88 -4.45 -2.97 6.37
C GLN A 88 -4.30 -3.50 4.93
N GLY A 89 -3.14 -4.04 4.55
CA GLY A 89 -2.93 -4.61 3.22
C GLY A 89 -2.86 -3.54 2.13
N ILE A 90 -2.37 -2.35 2.49
CA ILE A 90 -1.89 -1.40 1.51
C ILE A 90 -0.68 -2.04 0.88
N VAL A 91 -0.72 -2.23 -0.44
CA VAL A 91 0.43 -2.73 -1.19
C VAL A 91 1.50 -1.64 -1.11
N LEU A 92 2.37 -1.75 -0.09
CA LEU A 92 3.52 -0.89 0.06
C LEU A 92 4.43 -1.17 -1.14
N GLY A 93 4.71 -0.14 -1.92
CA GLY A 93 5.65 -0.29 -3.03
C GLY A 93 7.03 -0.67 -2.49
N VAL A 94 7.75 -1.52 -3.20
CA VAL A 94 9.16 -1.77 -2.85
C VAL A 94 9.99 -0.54 -3.26
N ARG A 95 10.77 0.00 -2.30
CA ARG A 95 11.75 1.07 -2.54
C ARG A 95 13.04 0.46 -3.08
N ALA A 96 13.57 -0.55 -2.40
CA ALA A 96 14.79 -1.24 -2.80
C ALA A 96 14.84 -2.66 -2.23
N ASN A 97 15.51 -3.56 -2.95
CA ASN A 97 16.02 -4.80 -2.39
C ASN A 97 17.38 -4.48 -1.76
N VAL A 98 17.47 -4.60 -0.45
CA VAL A 98 18.64 -4.18 0.35
C VAL A 98 19.62 -5.33 0.51
N ASP A 99 19.12 -6.51 0.84
CA ASP A 99 19.94 -7.70 1.05
C ASP A 99 19.15 -8.99 0.77
N HIS A 100 19.80 -10.15 0.89
CA HIS A 100 19.22 -11.47 0.72
C HIS A 100 19.83 -12.46 1.72
N ARG A 101 19.02 -13.40 2.20
CA ARG A 101 19.48 -14.51 3.05
C ARG A 101 18.72 -15.79 2.73
N TYR A 102 19.34 -16.91 3.04
CA TYR A 102 18.63 -18.18 3.13
C TYR A 102 18.18 -18.38 4.57
N ASP A 103 16.88 -18.54 4.78
CA ASP A 103 16.34 -18.85 6.10
C ASP A 103 16.24 -20.37 6.24
N GLU A 104 17.11 -20.97 7.05
CA GLU A 104 17.15 -22.43 7.25
C GLU A 104 15.91 -22.97 7.97
N ALA A 105 15.25 -22.15 8.80
CA ALA A 105 14.07 -22.57 9.55
C ALA A 105 12.83 -22.62 8.65
N ALA A 106 12.69 -21.67 7.72
CA ALA A 106 11.63 -21.63 6.72
C ALA A 106 11.97 -22.43 5.45
N GLY A 107 13.25 -22.75 5.23
CA GLY A 107 13.72 -23.51 4.05
C GLY A 107 13.65 -22.72 2.75
N GLU A 108 13.62 -21.39 2.81
CA GLU A 108 13.41 -20.50 1.66
C GLU A 108 14.37 -19.32 1.61
N TRP A 109 14.51 -18.73 0.42
CA TRP A 109 15.23 -17.48 0.24
C TRP A 109 14.34 -16.29 0.58
N GLN A 110 14.89 -15.38 1.37
CA GLN A 110 14.23 -14.14 1.76
C GLN A 110 15.05 -12.93 1.27
N LEU A 111 14.33 -11.88 0.88
CA LEU A 111 14.89 -10.59 0.52
C LEU A 111 14.64 -9.61 1.66
N TYR A 112 15.65 -8.80 1.97
CA TYR A 112 15.49 -7.68 2.88
C TYR A 112 14.97 -6.48 2.09
N ILE A 113 13.72 -6.10 2.38
CA ILE A 113 12.98 -5.13 1.59
C ILE A 113 12.94 -3.80 2.30
N ALA A 114 13.40 -2.77 1.61
CA ALA A 114 13.08 -1.40 1.96
C ALA A 114 11.74 -1.02 1.34
N TRP A 115 10.81 -0.60 2.18
CA TRP A 115 9.47 -0.20 1.76
C TRP A 115 9.43 1.27 1.34
N ARG A 116 8.69 1.60 0.28
CA ARG A 116 8.42 2.99 -0.07
C ARG A 116 7.62 3.61 1.04
N GLY A 117 8.04 4.80 1.47
CA GLY A 117 7.31 5.54 2.49
C GLY A 117 7.61 5.18 3.93
N LEU A 118 8.38 4.11 4.16
CA LEU A 118 8.77 3.73 5.51
C LEU A 118 10.25 4.02 5.72
N ASP A 119 10.62 4.17 6.99
CA ASP A 119 12.01 4.32 7.39
C ASP A 119 12.75 2.97 7.28
N ASP A 120 14.08 3.01 7.21
CA ASP A 120 14.88 1.78 7.15
C ASP A 120 14.71 0.90 8.40
N SER A 121 14.30 1.46 9.54
CA SER A 121 13.96 0.69 10.73
C SER A 121 12.78 -0.28 10.53
N GLU A 122 11.95 -0.03 9.52
CA GLU A 122 10.77 -0.84 9.20
C GLU A 122 11.03 -1.82 8.04
N ASN A 123 12.26 -1.93 7.57
CA ASN A 123 12.63 -2.91 6.56
C ASN A 123 12.41 -4.34 7.09
N SER A 124 11.81 -5.20 6.28
CA SER A 124 11.45 -6.56 6.68
C SER A 124 12.05 -7.61 5.74
N TRP A 125 12.17 -8.84 6.28
CA TRP A 125 12.56 -10.01 5.50
C TRP A 125 11.32 -10.65 4.89
N GLU A 126 11.25 -10.64 3.57
CA GLU A 126 10.10 -11.13 2.81
C GLU A 126 10.49 -12.32 1.93
N PRO A 127 9.59 -13.31 1.74
CA PRO A 127 9.86 -14.44 0.87
C PRO A 127 10.15 -13.99 -0.56
N PHE A 128 11.23 -14.51 -1.16
CA PHE A 128 11.66 -14.16 -2.51
C PHE A 128 10.53 -14.32 -3.53
N ALA A 129 9.79 -15.44 -3.46
CA ALA A 129 8.70 -15.73 -4.39
C ALA A 129 7.56 -14.69 -4.30
N SER A 130 7.26 -14.19 -3.10
CA SER A 130 6.24 -13.15 -2.90
C SER A 130 6.67 -11.85 -3.58
N ILE A 131 7.88 -11.38 -3.28
CA ILE A 131 8.40 -10.12 -3.82
C ILE A 131 8.63 -10.21 -5.34
N TYR A 132 9.10 -11.35 -5.84
CA TYR A 132 9.27 -11.56 -7.28
C TYR A 132 7.94 -11.53 -8.02
N SER A 133 6.87 -12.07 -7.43
CA SER A 133 5.53 -11.99 -8.02
C SER A 133 5.00 -10.56 -8.09
N ASP A 134 5.34 -9.72 -7.12
CA ASP A 134 4.83 -8.34 -7.03
C ASP A 134 5.67 -7.34 -7.85
N VAL A 135 7.00 -7.41 -7.76
CA VAL A 135 7.95 -6.47 -8.39
C VAL A 135 9.08 -7.18 -9.16
N PRO A 136 8.77 -7.97 -10.20
CA PRO A 136 9.75 -8.82 -10.90
C PRO A 136 10.90 -8.01 -11.51
N ALA A 137 10.64 -6.80 -12.02
CA ALA A 137 11.66 -5.95 -12.62
C ALA A 137 12.74 -5.52 -11.59
N LEU A 138 12.32 -5.18 -10.38
CA LEU A 138 13.22 -4.72 -9.32
C LEU A 138 14.07 -5.87 -8.78
N VAL A 139 13.46 -7.04 -8.60
CA VAL A 139 14.16 -8.26 -8.18
C VAL A 139 15.17 -8.70 -9.24
N ARG A 140 14.82 -8.71 -10.53
CA ARG A 140 15.76 -9.05 -11.61
C ARG A 140 16.97 -8.14 -11.64
N SER A 141 16.76 -6.82 -11.52
CA SER A 141 17.85 -5.85 -11.47
C SER A 141 18.79 -6.10 -10.29
N TYR A 142 18.22 -6.38 -9.12
CA TYR A 142 18.99 -6.72 -7.92
C TYR A 142 19.80 -8.03 -8.09
N VAL A 143 19.16 -9.09 -8.59
CA VAL A 143 19.82 -10.38 -8.84
C VAL A 143 20.91 -10.26 -9.89
N GLN A 144 20.75 -9.45 -10.94
CA GLN A 144 21.81 -9.21 -11.92
C GLN A 144 23.01 -8.45 -11.36
N THR A 145 22.78 -7.61 -10.33
CA THR A 145 23.83 -6.77 -9.75
C THR A 145 24.56 -7.47 -8.60
N TYR A 146 23.83 -8.22 -7.77
CA TYR A 146 24.31 -8.80 -6.52
C TYR A 146 24.08 -10.31 -6.41
N GLY A 147 23.26 -10.88 -7.29
CA GLY A 147 22.92 -12.29 -7.28
C GLY A 147 24.13 -13.13 -7.66
N ARG A 148 24.71 -13.78 -6.66
CA ARG A 148 25.49 -14.98 -6.91
C ARG A 148 24.59 -16.01 -7.62
N SER A 149 25.21 -16.96 -8.33
CA SER A 149 24.58 -17.99 -9.18
C SER A 149 23.33 -18.70 -8.61
N VAL A 150 23.17 -18.71 -7.28
CA VAL A 150 22.03 -19.33 -6.60
C VAL A 150 20.74 -18.52 -6.76
N LEU A 151 20.75 -17.19 -6.60
CA LEU A 151 19.53 -16.38 -6.78
C LEU A 151 19.09 -16.34 -8.25
N GLU A 152 20.02 -16.41 -9.20
CA GLU A 152 19.70 -16.51 -10.63
C GLU A 152 18.92 -17.79 -10.95
N SER A 153 19.23 -18.90 -10.28
CA SER A 153 18.51 -20.16 -10.48
C SER A 153 17.03 -20.09 -10.04
N LEU A 154 16.69 -19.14 -9.16
CA LEU A 154 15.32 -18.91 -8.69
C LEU A 154 14.50 -18.01 -9.62
N LEU A 155 15.09 -17.45 -10.67
CA LEU A 155 14.40 -16.59 -11.65
C LEU A 155 13.70 -17.38 -12.77
N GLN A 156 13.87 -18.71 -12.84
CA GLN A 156 13.25 -19.60 -13.83
C GLN A 156 11.73 -19.68 -13.66
#